data_AF-A0A915V534-F1
#
_entry.id   AF-A0A915V534-F1
#
_cell.length_a   1.000
_cell.length_b   1.000
_cell.length_c   1.000
_cell.angle_alpha   90.00
_cell.angle_beta   90.00
_cell.angle_gamma   90.00
#
_symmetry.space_group_name_H-M   'P 1'
#
loop_
_entity.id
_entity.type
_entity.pdbx_description
1 polymer ?
#
loop_
_entity_poly.entity_id
_entity_poly.type
_entity_poly.pdbx_seq_one_letter_code
_entity_poly.pdbx_strand_id
1 'polypeptide(L)'
;MRRDSLFYQLFAQLPQTLFDLLGTDTPQGYRFDSVELKQTAFRIDGVFVPPDPAGTVYFCEVQFQRDNTFYERFFAEIFLYLRLYRSTFADWQAVVIYPNRQTEQESFDPYDLLVHSPRLRRVYLNELGSPESLPLSVGLMQLMVLPEAEMPRVARLLAERTQGEAAPKSAVIIELITTIVLYKFTELSREEVLRMLGFTTEELKRTRFYREVYAEARAEGLQEGKQEGREEGLQEGLQQGLQQGLQQGLQQGLQQGLQQGEVLVILRQLRRRFGSVPSELEERIRRLSISQIEALAEALLDFRELGDVAAWLEHSC
;
A
#
# COMPACT_ATOMS: atom_id res chain seq x y z
N MET A 1 7.83 11.49 -1.96
CA MET A 1 7.90 10.09 -2.45
C MET A 1 7.26 9.88 -3.83
N ARG A 2 5.95 10.12 -4.05
CA ARG A 2 5.29 9.79 -5.34
C ARG A 2 5.49 10.79 -6.49
N ARG A 3 5.88 12.04 -6.22
CA ARG A 3 6.25 13.02 -7.27
C ARG A 3 7.69 12.81 -7.72
N ASP A 4 8.57 12.48 -6.77
CA ASP A 4 9.99 12.18 -7.01
C ASP A 4 10.15 11.02 -8.00
N SER A 5 9.25 10.02 -7.96
CA SER A 5 9.23 8.92 -8.94
C SER A 5 8.88 9.36 -10.37
N LEU A 6 8.06 10.40 -10.56
CA LEU A 6 7.71 10.90 -11.89
C LEU A 6 8.88 11.64 -12.54
N PHE A 7 9.63 12.43 -11.76
CA PHE A 7 10.86 13.06 -12.23
C PHE A 7 11.93 12.02 -12.56
N TYR A 8 12.08 11.01 -11.70
CA TYR A 8 13.01 9.91 -11.95
C TYR A 8 12.69 9.17 -13.24
N GLN A 9 11.41 8.82 -13.47
CA GLN A 9 10.96 8.20 -14.72
C GLN A 9 11.23 9.09 -15.93
N LEU A 10 10.95 10.39 -15.82
CA LEU A 10 11.18 11.35 -16.88
C LEU A 10 12.67 11.47 -17.23
N PHE A 11 13.57 11.55 -16.23
CA PHE A 11 15.01 11.60 -16.48
C PHE A 11 15.60 10.28 -16.99
N ALA A 12 15.11 9.14 -16.50
CA ALA A 12 15.54 7.83 -16.99
C ALA A 12 15.18 7.62 -18.47
N GLN A 13 14.01 8.10 -18.89
CA GLN A 13 13.54 7.96 -20.27
C GLN A 13 14.04 9.07 -21.19
N LEU A 14 14.20 10.29 -20.66
CA LEU A 14 14.61 11.48 -21.40
C LEU A 14 15.73 12.23 -20.65
N PRO A 15 16.98 11.72 -20.60
CA PRO A 15 18.08 12.37 -19.87
C PRO A 15 18.41 13.78 -20.36
N GLN A 16 18.14 14.07 -21.64
CA GLN A 16 18.37 15.38 -22.25
C GLN A 16 17.60 16.51 -21.54
N THR A 17 16.49 16.15 -20.87
CA THR A 17 15.63 17.08 -20.14
C THR A 17 16.39 17.93 -19.11
N LEU A 18 17.44 17.40 -18.48
CA LEU A 18 18.26 18.18 -17.56
C LEU A 18 18.94 19.36 -18.27
N PHE A 19 19.47 19.13 -19.47
CA PHE A 19 20.19 20.16 -20.22
C PHE A 19 19.24 21.16 -20.86
N ASP A 20 18.04 20.69 -21.26
CA ASP A 20 16.96 21.57 -21.69
C ASP A 20 16.55 22.54 -20.56
N LEU A 21 16.52 22.08 -19.29
CA LEU A 21 16.28 22.95 -18.13
C LEU A 21 17.41 23.96 -17.89
N LEU A 22 18.65 23.54 -18.10
CA LEU A 22 19.81 24.40 -17.89
C LEU A 22 20.01 25.42 -19.04
N GLY A 23 19.31 25.23 -20.17
CA GLY A 23 19.47 26.04 -21.37
C GLY A 23 20.86 25.90 -21.99
N THR A 24 21.50 24.73 -21.84
CA THR A 24 22.87 24.49 -22.31
C THR A 24 22.89 23.52 -23.50
N ASP A 25 23.59 23.91 -24.57
CA ASP A 25 23.90 23.05 -25.73
C ASP A 25 24.93 21.99 -25.32
N THR A 26 24.45 20.94 -24.64
CA THR A 26 25.31 19.90 -24.04
C THR A 26 25.21 18.63 -24.89
N PRO A 27 26.28 17.83 -25.03
CA PRO A 27 26.30 16.70 -25.97
C PRO A 27 25.22 15.67 -25.67
N GLN A 28 24.65 15.09 -26.72
CA GLN A 28 23.81 13.89 -26.60
C GLN A 28 24.64 12.74 -26.01
N GLY A 29 23.99 11.85 -25.26
CA GLY A 29 24.60 10.61 -24.77
C GLY A 29 24.89 10.56 -23.27
N TYR A 30 24.46 11.55 -22.48
CA TYR A 30 24.43 11.41 -21.03
C TYR A 30 23.48 10.27 -20.61
N ARG A 31 23.92 9.48 -19.63
CA ARG A 31 23.13 8.42 -19.01
C ARG A 31 22.69 8.84 -17.62
N PHE A 32 21.44 8.58 -17.28
CA PHE A 32 20.90 8.77 -15.95
C PHE A 32 21.03 7.48 -15.12
N ASP A 33 21.67 7.56 -13.97
CA ASP A 33 21.93 6.46 -13.04
C ASP A 33 21.48 6.83 -11.61
N SER A 34 20.96 5.85 -10.86
CA SER A 34 20.81 5.89 -9.39
C SER A 34 21.89 5.01 -8.76
N VAL A 35 22.63 5.56 -7.80
CA VAL A 35 23.80 4.90 -7.23
C VAL A 35 23.63 4.72 -5.72
N GLU A 36 23.57 3.46 -5.29
CA GLU A 36 23.53 3.08 -3.87
C GLU A 36 24.93 2.71 -3.36
N LEU A 37 25.40 3.42 -2.35
CA LEU A 37 26.72 3.26 -1.74
C LEU A 37 26.65 2.34 -0.52
N LYS A 38 26.89 1.04 -0.75
CA LYS A 38 26.76 -0.05 0.24
C LYS A 38 27.59 0.10 1.52
N GLN A 39 28.69 0.86 1.51
CA GLN A 39 29.57 1.00 2.69
C GLN A 39 29.06 2.00 3.73
N THR A 40 28.10 2.85 3.38
CA THR A 40 27.66 3.96 4.26
C THR A 40 26.13 4.20 4.25
N ALA A 41 25.34 3.37 3.55
CA ALA A 41 23.89 3.52 3.37
C ALA A 41 23.47 4.88 2.76
N PHE A 42 24.31 5.45 1.89
CA PHE A 42 23.98 6.66 1.13
C PHE A 42 23.51 6.28 -0.27
N ARG A 43 22.52 6.99 -0.79
CA ARG A 43 21.97 6.78 -2.13
C ARG A 43 21.87 8.13 -2.83
N ILE A 44 22.37 8.20 -4.06
CA ILE A 44 22.25 9.39 -4.91
C ILE A 44 21.38 9.01 -6.09
N ASP A 45 20.24 9.68 -6.21
CA ASP A 45 19.19 9.26 -7.14
C ASP A 45 19.25 9.90 -8.51
N GLY A 46 19.91 11.05 -8.65
CA GLY A 46 20.07 11.70 -9.94
C GLY A 46 21.52 11.91 -10.32
N VAL A 47 22.20 10.88 -10.80
CA VAL A 47 23.55 11.02 -11.38
C VAL A 47 23.46 10.97 -12.90
N PHE A 48 23.89 12.03 -13.57
CA PHE A 48 23.99 12.09 -15.02
C PHE A 48 25.46 11.92 -15.41
N VAL A 49 25.76 10.75 -15.95
CA VAL A 49 27.11 10.33 -16.32
C VAL A 49 27.40 10.77 -17.75
N PRO A 50 28.50 11.50 -18.00
CA PRO A 50 28.88 11.94 -19.34
C PRO A 50 29.27 10.75 -20.22
N PRO A 51 29.07 10.84 -21.55
CA PRO A 51 29.50 9.81 -22.49
C PRO A 51 31.03 9.69 -22.58
N ASP A 52 31.75 10.80 -22.35
CA ASP A 52 33.21 10.86 -22.23
C ASP A 52 33.60 10.93 -20.74
N PRO A 53 34.44 10.02 -20.23
CA PRO A 53 35.01 10.12 -18.88
C PRO A 53 35.72 11.46 -18.61
N ALA A 54 36.26 12.15 -19.63
CA ALA A 54 36.80 13.50 -19.45
C ALA A 54 35.71 14.59 -19.33
N GLY A 55 34.43 14.23 -19.28
CA GLY A 55 33.30 15.13 -19.15
C GLY A 55 32.92 15.50 -17.71
N THR A 56 31.92 16.37 -17.60
CA THR A 56 31.34 16.82 -16.33
C THR A 56 30.24 15.87 -15.87
N VAL A 57 30.33 15.35 -14.65
CA VAL A 57 29.20 14.60 -14.04
C VAL A 57 28.20 15.58 -13.43
N TYR A 58 26.90 15.36 -13.63
CA TYR A 58 25.86 16.18 -13.01
C TYR A 58 25.14 15.40 -11.91
N PHE A 59 24.94 16.05 -10.78
CA PHE A 59 24.12 15.56 -9.68
C PHE A 59 22.85 16.39 -9.65
N CYS A 60 21.71 15.75 -9.80
CA CYS A 60 20.41 16.41 -9.86
C CYS A 60 19.51 15.89 -8.75
N GLU A 61 18.96 16.80 -7.96
CA GLU A 61 17.91 16.48 -6.99
C GLU A 61 16.66 17.32 -7.23
N VAL A 62 15.49 16.73 -6.97
CA VAL A 62 14.20 17.41 -7.09
C VAL A 62 13.58 17.54 -5.71
N GLN A 63 13.26 18.77 -5.29
CA GLN A 63 12.82 19.04 -3.93
C GLN A 63 11.47 19.77 -3.89
N PHE A 64 10.41 19.03 -3.54
CA PHE A 64 9.02 19.54 -3.50
C PHE A 64 8.53 19.92 -2.11
N GLN A 65 9.30 19.59 -1.07
CA GLN A 65 9.02 19.95 0.31
C GLN A 65 10.21 20.69 0.87
N ARG A 66 9.99 21.64 1.77
CA ARG A 66 11.12 22.31 2.40
C ARG A 66 11.85 21.32 3.31
N ASP A 67 13.15 21.17 3.07
CA ASP A 67 14.09 20.44 3.93
C ASP A 67 15.23 21.40 4.28
N ASN A 68 15.30 21.80 5.54
CA ASN A 68 16.27 22.77 6.03
C ASN A 68 17.68 22.17 6.27
N THR A 69 17.86 20.89 5.98
CA THR A 69 19.14 20.19 6.06
C THR A 69 19.55 19.59 4.70
N PHE A 70 18.85 19.97 3.64
CA PHE A 70 18.99 19.36 2.32
C PHE A 70 20.41 19.54 1.77
N TYR A 71 20.91 20.77 1.74
CA TYR A 71 22.21 21.06 1.12
C TYR A 71 23.37 20.36 1.83
N GLU A 72 23.29 20.19 3.15
CA GLU A 72 24.30 19.49 3.95
C GLU A 72 24.45 18.04 3.49
N ARG A 73 23.30 17.36 3.38
CA ARG A 73 23.20 15.98 2.91
C ARG A 73 23.63 15.86 1.44
N PHE A 74 23.13 16.74 0.58
CA PHE A 74 23.39 16.68 -0.86
C PHE A 74 24.87 16.88 -1.19
N PHE A 75 25.54 17.85 -0.56
CA PHE A 75 26.97 18.04 -0.77
C PHE A 75 27.81 16.90 -0.17
N ALA A 76 27.43 16.36 0.99
CA ALA A 76 28.11 15.19 1.57
C ALA A 76 28.04 13.98 0.62
N GLU A 77 26.88 13.72 0.05
CA GLU A 77 26.65 12.66 -0.94
C GLU A 77 27.51 12.87 -2.19
N ILE A 78 27.51 14.06 -2.77
CA ILE A 78 28.33 14.41 -3.94
C ILE A 78 29.82 14.15 -3.65
N PHE A 79 30.34 14.62 -2.52
CA PHE A 79 31.76 14.46 -2.21
C PHE A 79 32.14 13.00 -1.90
N LEU A 80 31.23 12.22 -1.29
CA LEU A 80 31.44 10.78 -1.13
C LEU A 80 31.51 10.07 -2.48
N TYR A 81 30.62 10.42 -3.42
CA TYR A 81 30.65 9.87 -4.77
C TYR A 81 31.94 10.25 -5.50
N LEU A 82 32.30 11.53 -5.52
CA LEU A 82 33.54 12.02 -6.16
C LEU A 82 34.78 11.38 -5.56
N ARG A 83 34.80 11.06 -4.26
CA ARG A 83 35.89 10.31 -3.63
C ARG A 83 36.04 8.90 -4.21
N LEU A 84 34.94 8.21 -4.47
CA LEU A 84 34.95 6.85 -5.03
C LEU A 84 35.34 6.84 -6.52
N TYR A 85 34.96 7.90 -7.25
CA TYR A 85 35.19 8.05 -8.69
C TYR A 85 36.21 9.14 -9.04
N ARG A 86 37.19 9.36 -8.15
CA ARG A 86 38.16 10.48 -8.18
C ARG A 86 38.98 10.65 -9.46
N SER A 87 39.01 9.65 -10.33
CA SER A 87 39.79 9.65 -11.57
C SER A 87 38.92 9.34 -12.79
N THR A 88 37.59 9.35 -12.60
CA THR A 88 36.63 8.98 -13.64
C THR A 88 36.08 10.18 -14.39
N PHE A 89 35.96 11.35 -13.73
CA PHE A 89 35.35 12.55 -14.28
C PHE A 89 36.32 13.73 -14.19
N ALA A 90 36.33 14.61 -15.20
CA ALA A 90 37.15 15.81 -15.17
C ALA A 90 36.57 16.89 -14.25
N ASP A 91 35.24 16.94 -14.14
CA ASP A 91 34.55 17.97 -13.38
C ASP A 91 33.17 17.53 -12.89
N TRP A 92 32.51 18.36 -12.06
CA TRP A 92 31.16 18.12 -11.58
C TRP A 92 30.28 19.38 -11.52
N GLN A 93 28.96 19.16 -11.52
CA GLN A 93 27.94 20.19 -11.34
C GLN A 93 26.78 19.64 -10.52
N ALA A 94 26.26 20.44 -9.58
CA ALA A 94 25.03 20.17 -8.86
C ALA A 94 23.86 20.97 -9.47
N VAL A 95 22.71 20.34 -9.55
CA VAL A 95 21.45 20.92 -10.03
C VAL A 95 20.36 20.58 -9.03
N VAL A 96 19.60 21.58 -8.60
CA VAL A 96 18.46 21.38 -7.70
C VAL A 96 17.23 21.99 -8.32
N ILE A 97 16.18 21.18 -8.44
CA ILE A 97 14.92 21.55 -9.07
C ILE A 97 13.87 21.72 -7.98
N TYR A 98 13.32 22.92 -7.89
CA TYR A 98 12.26 23.28 -6.96
C TYR A 98 10.96 23.60 -7.72
N PRO A 99 9.78 23.34 -7.13
CA PRO A 99 8.55 23.85 -7.71
C PRO A 99 8.49 25.38 -7.69
N ASN A 100 9.04 26.01 -6.64
CA ASN A 100 9.13 27.46 -6.47
C ASN A 100 10.16 27.83 -5.38
N ARG A 101 10.46 29.12 -5.22
CA ARG A 101 11.44 29.60 -4.22
C ARG A 101 11.06 29.31 -2.78
N GLN A 102 9.78 29.17 -2.45
CA GLN A 102 9.33 28.96 -1.07
C GLN A 102 9.72 27.58 -0.56
N THR A 103 9.87 26.59 -1.44
CA THR A 103 10.31 25.23 -1.06
C THR A 103 11.81 25.12 -0.80
N GLU A 104 12.59 26.15 -1.12
CA GLU A 104 14.01 26.17 -0.79
C GLU A 104 14.25 26.36 0.71
N GLN A 105 15.37 25.83 1.18
CA GLN A 105 15.91 26.03 2.53
C GLN A 105 16.19 27.53 2.78
N GLU A 106 15.93 28.01 4.00
CA GLU A 106 16.03 29.45 4.32
C GLU A 106 17.40 29.90 4.83
N SER A 107 18.11 29.02 5.54
CA SER A 107 19.44 29.30 6.10
C SER A 107 20.44 28.32 5.52
N PHE A 108 21.59 28.82 5.07
CA PHE A 108 22.60 28.00 4.40
C PHE A 108 23.88 27.85 5.21
N ASP A 109 23.99 28.50 6.37
CA ASP A 109 25.16 28.42 7.25
C ASP A 109 25.38 26.99 7.74
N PRO A 110 26.64 26.48 7.77
CA PRO A 110 27.90 27.11 7.32
C PRO A 110 28.25 26.86 5.83
N TYR A 111 27.34 26.32 5.03
CA TYR A 111 27.56 25.86 3.65
C TYR A 111 27.39 26.96 2.59
N ASP A 112 27.31 28.23 3.00
CA ASP A 112 27.10 29.38 2.12
C ASP A 112 28.02 29.39 0.90
N LEU A 113 29.31 29.06 1.10
CA LEU A 113 30.29 29.03 0.02
C LEU A 113 29.93 28.03 -1.08
N LEU A 114 29.43 26.85 -0.70
CA LEU A 114 29.02 25.80 -1.65
C LEU A 114 27.68 26.15 -2.29
N VAL A 115 26.74 26.67 -1.50
CA VAL A 115 25.40 27.09 -1.92
C VAL A 115 25.46 28.24 -2.94
N HIS A 116 26.41 29.17 -2.80
CA HIS A 116 26.60 30.29 -3.75
C HIS A 116 27.64 29.99 -4.83
N SER A 117 28.22 28.79 -4.83
CA SER A 117 29.19 28.39 -5.85
C SER A 117 28.54 28.30 -7.23
N PRO A 118 29.25 28.66 -8.32
CA PRO A 118 28.78 28.39 -9.68
C PRO A 118 28.57 26.90 -9.96
N ARG A 119 29.08 26.01 -9.10
CA ARG A 119 28.85 24.56 -9.13
C ARG A 119 27.43 24.15 -8.79
N LEU A 120 26.62 25.02 -8.19
CA LEU A 120 25.23 24.74 -7.89
C LEU A 120 24.30 25.57 -8.78
N ARG A 121 23.46 24.90 -9.57
CA ARG A 121 22.38 25.51 -10.34
C ARG A 121 21.04 25.22 -9.66
N ARG A 122 20.21 26.25 -9.54
CA ARG A 122 18.83 26.13 -9.05
C ARG A 122 17.88 26.37 -10.19
N VAL A 123 16.86 25.53 -10.28
CA VAL A 123 15.80 25.65 -11.28
C VAL A 123 14.48 25.70 -10.56
N TYR A 124 13.70 26.76 -10.78
CA TYR A 124 12.36 26.92 -10.21
C TYR A 124 11.33 26.71 -11.32
N LEU A 125 10.56 25.62 -11.23
CA LEU A 125 9.68 25.18 -12.31
C LEU A 125 8.59 26.21 -12.65
N ASN A 126 8.11 26.96 -11.65
CA ASN A 126 7.14 28.05 -11.84
C ASN A 126 7.73 29.31 -12.51
N GLU A 127 9.05 29.39 -12.70
CA GLU A 127 9.75 30.54 -13.30
C GLU A 127 10.26 30.26 -14.72
N LEU A 128 10.01 29.07 -15.27
CA LEU A 128 10.52 28.66 -16.59
C LEU A 128 9.79 29.35 -17.78
N GLY A 129 8.79 30.19 -17.53
CA GLY A 129 8.03 30.88 -18.57
C GLY A 129 6.94 30.02 -19.21
N SER A 130 6.52 30.41 -20.41
CA SER A 130 5.34 29.86 -21.07
C SER A 130 5.55 28.42 -21.59
N PRO A 131 4.67 27.46 -21.27
CA PRO A 131 4.77 26.08 -21.74
C PRO A 131 4.83 25.91 -23.27
N GLU A 132 4.25 26.85 -24.00
CA GLU A 132 4.21 26.88 -25.47
C GLU A 132 5.60 27.02 -26.10
N SER A 133 6.47 27.82 -25.48
CA SER A 133 7.82 28.11 -25.98
C SER A 133 8.87 27.15 -25.46
N LEU A 134 8.54 26.36 -24.43
CA LEU A 134 9.50 25.47 -23.79
C LEU A 134 9.74 24.20 -24.61
N PRO A 135 10.93 23.60 -24.49
CA PRO A 135 11.17 22.23 -24.94
C PRO A 135 10.11 21.29 -24.37
N LEU A 136 9.70 20.29 -25.16
CA LEU A 136 8.61 19.37 -24.81
C LEU A 136 8.83 18.72 -23.44
N SER A 137 10.04 18.21 -23.22
CA SER A 137 10.57 17.64 -21.97
C SER A 137 10.41 18.58 -20.76
N VAL A 138 10.74 19.86 -20.92
CA VAL A 138 10.61 20.89 -19.88
C VAL A 138 9.14 21.20 -19.59
N GLY A 139 8.30 21.27 -20.63
CA GLY A 139 6.85 21.42 -20.49
C GLY A 139 6.21 20.29 -19.69
N LEU A 140 6.68 19.04 -19.86
CA LEU A 140 6.22 17.90 -19.04
C LEU A 140 6.50 18.12 -17.56
N MET A 141 7.68 18.63 -17.19
CA MET A 141 8.00 18.91 -15.79
C MET A 141 7.14 20.05 -15.22
N GLN A 142 6.85 21.07 -16.03
CA GLN A 142 5.94 22.15 -15.60
C GLN A 142 4.53 21.65 -15.27
N LEU A 143 4.03 20.60 -15.95
CA LEU A 143 2.72 20.02 -15.59
C LEU A 143 2.63 19.66 -14.11
N MET A 144 3.73 19.25 -13.47
CA MET A 144 3.74 18.85 -12.07
C MET A 144 3.52 20.01 -11.08
N VAL A 145 3.69 21.27 -11.53
CA VAL A 145 3.58 22.47 -10.69
C VAL A 145 2.52 23.47 -11.16
N LEU A 146 2.02 23.32 -12.37
CA LEU A 146 0.96 24.18 -12.91
C LEU A 146 -0.29 24.15 -12.03
N PRO A 147 -1.17 25.16 -12.05
CA PRO A 147 -2.50 25.08 -11.45
C PRO A 147 -3.40 24.03 -12.12
N GLU A 148 -4.40 23.50 -11.40
CA GLU A 148 -5.35 22.51 -11.97
C GLU A 148 -6.16 23.09 -13.15
N ALA A 149 -6.58 24.34 -13.05
CA ALA A 149 -7.37 24.99 -14.11
C ALA A 149 -6.61 25.08 -15.46
N GLU A 150 -5.28 25.22 -15.42
CA GLU A 150 -4.46 25.39 -16.62
C GLU A 150 -3.92 24.07 -17.18
N MET A 151 -3.80 23.05 -16.33
CA MET A 151 -3.21 21.76 -16.70
C MET A 151 -3.87 21.11 -17.92
N PRO A 152 -5.22 20.99 -18.04
CA PRO A 152 -5.85 20.34 -19.19
C PRO A 152 -5.44 20.96 -20.52
N ARG A 153 -5.37 22.30 -20.57
CA ARG A 153 -4.97 23.05 -21.78
C ARG A 153 -3.53 22.75 -22.15
N VAL A 154 -2.61 22.83 -21.18
CA VAL A 154 -1.18 22.60 -21.41
C VAL A 154 -0.91 21.12 -21.74
N ALA A 155 -1.58 20.19 -21.07
CA ALA A 155 -1.43 18.77 -21.33
C ALA A 155 -1.88 18.40 -22.76
N ARG A 156 -2.99 18.98 -23.26
CA ARG A 156 -3.41 18.86 -24.67
C ARG A 156 -2.37 19.42 -25.63
N LEU A 157 -1.85 20.62 -25.36
CA LEU A 157 -0.82 21.24 -26.18
C LEU A 157 0.43 20.36 -26.30
N LEU A 158 0.91 19.80 -25.19
CA LEU A 158 2.09 18.93 -25.19
C LEU A 158 1.80 17.62 -25.91
N ALA A 159 0.60 17.06 -25.73
CA ALA A 159 0.13 15.89 -26.45
C ALA A 159 0.11 16.11 -27.98
N GLU A 160 -0.39 17.24 -28.44
CA GLU A 160 -0.40 17.62 -29.87
C GLU A 160 1.03 17.77 -30.42
N ARG A 161 1.91 18.47 -29.70
CA ARG A 161 3.33 18.63 -30.08
C ARG A 161 4.07 17.31 -30.17
N THR A 162 3.66 16.32 -29.38
CA THR A 162 4.25 14.98 -29.35
C THR A 162 3.96 14.18 -30.64
N GLN A 163 2.90 14.51 -31.39
CA GLN A 163 2.59 13.83 -32.65
C GLN A 163 3.68 14.04 -33.73
N GLY A 164 4.50 15.09 -33.61
CA GLY A 164 5.65 15.33 -34.48
C GLY A 164 6.91 14.50 -34.15
N GLU A 165 6.90 13.74 -33.06
CA GLU A 165 8.04 12.92 -32.60
C GLU A 165 7.96 11.48 -33.14
N ALA A 166 9.10 10.80 -33.20
CA ALA A 166 9.15 9.40 -33.63
C ALA A 166 8.34 8.47 -32.71
N ALA A 167 7.69 7.46 -33.28
CA ALA A 167 6.75 6.55 -32.62
C ALA A 167 7.17 5.98 -31.24
N PRO A 168 8.42 5.55 -30.99
CA PRO A 168 8.78 5.05 -29.66
C PRO A 168 8.90 6.18 -28.62
N LYS A 169 9.36 7.36 -29.02
CA LYS A 169 9.53 8.52 -28.13
C LYS A 169 8.19 9.21 -27.86
N SER A 170 7.32 9.28 -28.86
CA SER A 170 5.98 9.86 -28.69
C SER A 170 5.13 9.07 -27.69
N ALA A 171 5.16 7.73 -27.76
CA ALA A 171 4.48 6.87 -26.80
C ALA A 171 4.88 7.14 -25.34
N VAL A 172 6.19 7.25 -25.09
CA VAL A 172 6.76 7.55 -23.76
C VAL A 172 6.27 8.91 -23.25
N ILE A 173 6.25 9.93 -24.11
CA ILE A 173 5.83 11.28 -23.70
C ILE A 173 4.34 11.31 -23.37
N ILE A 174 3.49 10.70 -24.20
CA ILE A 174 2.04 10.64 -23.92
C ILE A 174 1.77 9.89 -22.61
N GLU A 175 2.54 8.83 -22.35
CA GLU A 175 2.45 8.08 -21.12
C GLU A 175 2.82 8.92 -19.88
N LEU A 176 3.90 9.70 -19.97
CA LEU A 176 4.29 10.64 -18.90
C LEU A 176 3.20 11.71 -18.68
N ILE A 177 2.66 12.32 -19.73
CA ILE A 177 1.55 13.29 -19.62
C ILE A 177 0.36 12.65 -18.90
N THR A 178 -0.06 11.46 -19.35
CA THR A 178 -1.21 10.74 -18.79
C THR A 178 -1.01 10.46 -17.29
N THR A 179 0.19 10.02 -16.92
CA THR A 179 0.52 9.69 -15.53
C THR A 179 0.54 10.93 -14.65
N ILE A 180 1.10 12.04 -15.13
CA ILE A 180 1.12 13.32 -14.39
C ILE A 180 -0.32 13.84 -14.18
N VAL A 181 -1.16 13.78 -15.21
CA VAL A 181 -2.56 14.24 -15.12
C VAL A 181 -3.37 13.36 -14.15
N LEU A 182 -3.26 12.03 -14.25
CA LEU A 182 -3.94 11.11 -13.32
C LEU A 182 -3.50 11.32 -11.87
N TYR A 183 -2.22 11.57 -11.65
CA TYR A 183 -1.71 11.82 -10.30
C TYR A 183 -2.32 13.08 -9.69
N LYS A 184 -2.57 14.09 -10.50
CA LYS A 184 -3.11 15.37 -10.02
C LYS A 184 -4.63 15.37 -9.92
N PHE A 185 -5.31 14.71 -10.84
CA PHE A 185 -6.76 14.58 -10.86
C PHE A 185 -7.16 13.16 -10.44
N THR A 186 -7.19 12.92 -9.14
CA THR A 186 -7.45 11.58 -8.55
C THR A 186 -8.85 11.04 -8.90
N GLU A 187 -9.80 11.93 -9.18
CA GLU A 187 -11.18 11.58 -9.54
C GLU A 187 -11.35 11.22 -11.02
N LEU A 188 -10.37 11.56 -11.87
CA LEU A 188 -10.48 11.26 -13.31
C LEU A 188 -10.05 9.82 -13.57
N SER A 189 -10.91 9.09 -14.27
CA SER A 189 -10.52 7.82 -14.87
C SER A 189 -9.50 8.06 -15.98
N ARG A 190 -8.70 7.02 -16.26
CA ARG A 190 -7.74 7.04 -17.37
C ARG A 190 -8.42 7.33 -18.71
N GLU A 191 -9.63 6.82 -18.94
CA GLU A 191 -10.38 7.11 -20.18
C GLU A 191 -10.80 8.57 -20.29
N GLU A 192 -11.14 9.22 -19.18
CA GLU A 192 -11.45 10.65 -19.15
C GLU A 192 -10.22 11.50 -19.39
N VAL A 193 -9.06 11.13 -18.82
CA VAL A 193 -7.79 11.79 -19.11
C VAL A 193 -7.43 11.65 -20.59
N LEU A 194 -7.58 10.47 -21.19
CA LEU A 194 -7.27 10.29 -22.61
C LEU A 194 -8.20 11.08 -23.53
N ARG A 195 -9.52 11.11 -23.22
CA ARG A 195 -10.47 11.99 -23.90
C ARG A 195 -10.10 13.46 -23.71
N MET A 196 -9.63 13.85 -22.53
CA MET A 196 -9.10 15.19 -22.28
C MET A 196 -7.89 15.47 -23.17
N LEU A 197 -6.99 14.52 -23.39
CA LEU A 197 -5.80 14.71 -24.23
C LEU A 197 -6.07 14.57 -25.73
N GLY A 198 -7.28 14.19 -26.14
CA GLY A 198 -7.63 14.01 -27.56
C GLY A 198 -7.15 12.70 -28.18
N PHE A 199 -6.78 11.69 -27.37
CA PHE A 199 -6.35 10.38 -27.86
C PHE A 199 -7.47 9.34 -27.83
N THR A 200 -7.44 8.39 -28.75
CA THR A 200 -8.32 7.22 -28.71
C THR A 200 -7.73 6.10 -27.86
N THR A 201 -8.59 5.32 -27.18
CA THR A 201 -8.18 4.20 -26.31
C THR A 201 -7.34 3.14 -27.03
N GLU A 202 -7.50 2.99 -28.35
CA GLU A 202 -6.79 2.00 -29.17
C GLU A 202 -5.34 2.38 -29.50
N GLU A 203 -5.02 3.68 -29.57
CA GLU A 203 -3.66 4.17 -29.83
C GLU A 203 -2.73 3.91 -28.62
N LEU A 204 -3.28 3.94 -27.40
CA LEU A 204 -2.53 3.74 -26.16
C LEU A 204 -2.45 2.30 -25.66
N LYS A 205 -3.41 1.41 -25.97
CA LYS A 205 -3.32 -0.02 -25.64
C LYS A 205 -2.09 -0.72 -26.24
N ARG A 206 -1.40 -0.06 -27.17
CA ARG A 206 -0.16 -0.50 -27.80
C ARG A 206 1.10 -0.11 -27.01
N THR A 207 1.02 0.79 -26.03
CA THR A 207 2.20 1.16 -25.24
C THR A 207 2.52 0.09 -24.21
N ARG A 208 3.82 -0.14 -23.96
CA ARG A 208 4.34 -1.23 -23.14
C ARG A 208 3.91 -1.10 -21.67
N PHE A 209 3.90 0.12 -21.13
CA PHE A 209 3.42 0.43 -19.79
C PHE A 209 1.90 0.21 -19.63
N TYR A 210 1.10 0.40 -20.68
CA TYR A 210 -0.33 0.07 -20.64
C TYR A 210 -0.56 -1.43 -20.41
N ARG A 211 0.40 -2.30 -20.76
CA ARG A 211 0.31 -3.72 -20.41
C ARG A 211 0.84 -4.00 -19.00
N GLU A 212 1.95 -3.36 -18.64
CA GLU A 212 2.63 -3.61 -17.37
C GLU A 212 1.84 -3.04 -16.17
N VAL A 213 1.39 -1.79 -16.21
CA VAL A 213 0.63 -1.18 -15.10
C VAL A 213 -0.79 -1.70 -14.98
N TYR A 214 -1.45 -2.04 -16.09
CA TYR A 214 -2.76 -2.72 -16.01
C TYR A 214 -2.62 -4.13 -15.47
N ALA A 215 -1.51 -4.82 -15.77
CA ALA A 215 -1.23 -6.12 -15.18
C ALA A 215 -0.94 -6.00 -13.68
N GLU A 216 -0.19 -4.98 -13.27
CA GLU A 216 0.15 -4.69 -11.87
C GLU A 216 -1.08 -4.27 -11.07
N ALA A 217 -1.86 -3.30 -11.53
CA ALA A 217 -3.12 -2.88 -10.90
C ALA A 217 -4.16 -4.01 -10.84
N ARG A 218 -4.21 -4.89 -11.85
CA ARG A 218 -5.06 -6.10 -11.81
C ARG A 218 -4.54 -7.12 -10.79
N ALA A 219 -3.23 -7.24 -10.65
CA ALA A 219 -2.61 -8.14 -9.67
C ALA A 219 -2.85 -7.64 -8.24
N GLU A 220 -2.68 -6.34 -7.99
CA GLU A 220 -2.99 -5.68 -6.72
C GLU A 220 -4.47 -5.82 -6.37
N GLY A 221 -5.38 -5.47 -7.28
CA GLY A 221 -6.83 -5.61 -7.03
C GLY A 221 -7.28 -7.06 -6.81
N LEU A 222 -6.59 -8.04 -7.42
CA LEU A 222 -6.85 -9.46 -7.15
C LEU A 222 -6.31 -9.89 -5.77
N GLN A 223 -5.20 -9.32 -5.33
CA GLN A 223 -4.65 -9.59 -3.99
C GLN A 223 -5.53 -8.97 -2.91
N GLU A 224 -5.92 -7.70 -3.06
CA GLU A 224 -6.83 -7.02 -2.15
C GLU A 224 -8.17 -7.76 -2.06
N GLY A 225 -8.81 -8.08 -3.19
CA GLY A 225 -10.08 -8.82 -3.17
C GLY A 225 -9.98 -10.24 -2.59
N LYS A 226 -8.83 -10.92 -2.73
CA LYS A 226 -8.58 -12.21 -2.05
C LYS A 226 -8.39 -12.04 -0.55
N GLN A 227 -7.77 -10.95 -0.12
CA GLN A 227 -7.50 -10.68 1.28
C GLN A 227 -8.79 -10.28 1.99
N GLU A 228 -9.57 -9.37 1.40
CA GLU A 228 -10.91 -8.99 1.89
C GLU A 228 -11.84 -10.21 1.96
N GLY A 229 -11.96 -10.99 0.88
CA GLY A 229 -12.82 -12.18 0.89
C GLY A 229 -12.38 -13.26 1.89
N ARG A 230 -11.08 -13.33 2.21
CA ARG A 230 -10.57 -14.24 3.24
C ARG A 230 -10.89 -13.74 4.65
N GLU A 231 -10.75 -12.44 4.89
CA GLU A 231 -11.07 -11.82 6.17
C GLU A 231 -12.56 -11.91 6.46
N GLU A 232 -13.42 -11.56 5.50
CA GLU A 232 -14.88 -11.70 5.60
C GLU A 232 -15.29 -13.16 5.86
N GLY A 233 -14.78 -14.11 5.06
CA GLY A 233 -15.11 -15.53 5.24
C GLY A 233 -14.63 -16.10 6.58
N LEU A 234 -13.49 -15.64 7.11
CA LEU A 234 -13.01 -16.03 8.43
C LEU A 234 -13.90 -15.46 9.54
N GLN A 235 -14.32 -14.20 9.41
CA GLN A 235 -15.15 -13.52 10.39
C GLN A 235 -16.54 -14.16 10.47
N GLU A 236 -17.17 -14.41 9.32
CA GLU A 236 -18.45 -15.10 9.23
C GLU A 236 -18.36 -16.54 9.79
N GLY A 237 -17.33 -17.28 9.39
CA GLY A 237 -17.12 -18.66 9.87
C GLY A 237 -16.89 -18.73 11.38
N LEU A 238 -16.12 -17.80 11.95
CA LEU A 238 -15.88 -17.71 13.38
C LEU A 238 -17.17 -17.37 14.14
N GLN A 239 -17.94 -16.40 13.65
CA GLN A 239 -19.18 -15.97 14.29
C GLN A 239 -20.24 -17.08 14.29
N GLN A 240 -20.41 -17.77 13.16
CA GLN A 240 -21.32 -18.91 13.06
C GLN A 240 -20.86 -20.07 13.96
N GLY A 241 -19.57 -20.41 13.93
CA GLY A 241 -19.02 -21.48 14.76
C GLY A 241 -19.16 -21.21 16.26
N LEU A 242 -18.91 -19.96 16.69
CA LEU A 242 -19.07 -19.55 18.09
C LEU A 242 -20.54 -19.61 18.53
N GLN A 243 -21.46 -19.12 17.69
CA GLN A 243 -22.88 -19.11 18.01
C GLN A 243 -23.44 -20.54 18.13
N GLN A 244 -23.09 -21.42 17.20
CA GLN A 244 -23.50 -22.82 17.24
C GLN A 244 -22.89 -23.55 18.44
N GLY A 245 -21.60 -23.36 18.70
CA GLY A 245 -20.90 -23.97 19.84
C GLY A 245 -21.48 -23.51 21.18
N LEU A 246 -21.78 -22.22 21.33
CA LEU A 246 -22.39 -21.67 22.55
C LEU A 246 -23.81 -22.22 22.76
N GLN A 247 -24.62 -22.27 21.71
CA GLN A 247 -25.99 -22.76 21.79
C GLN A 247 -26.03 -24.25 22.18
N GLN A 248 -25.20 -25.08 21.54
CA GLN A 248 -25.09 -26.51 21.86
C GLN A 248 -24.56 -26.72 23.29
N GLY A 249 -23.49 -26.01 23.66
CA GLY A 249 -22.92 -26.11 25.01
C GLY A 249 -23.88 -25.68 26.11
N LEU A 250 -24.64 -24.60 25.90
CA LEU A 250 -25.65 -24.13 26.85
C LEU A 250 -26.80 -25.14 26.99
N GLN A 251 -27.30 -25.67 25.88
CA GLN A 251 -28.40 -26.65 25.89
C GLN A 251 -28.00 -27.95 26.59
N GLN A 252 -26.81 -28.48 26.30
CA GLN A 252 -26.26 -29.66 26.95
C GLN A 252 -26.03 -29.41 28.45
N GLY A 253 -25.44 -28.27 28.80
CA GLY A 253 -25.20 -27.89 30.20
C GLY A 253 -26.49 -27.75 31.00
N LEU A 254 -27.53 -27.16 30.41
CA LEU A 254 -28.84 -27.01 31.06
C LEU A 254 -29.50 -28.38 31.28
N GLN A 255 -29.51 -29.26 30.28
CA GLN A 255 -30.08 -30.60 30.39
C GLN A 255 -29.35 -31.45 31.45
N GLN A 256 -28.01 -31.43 31.43
CA GLN A 256 -27.21 -32.14 32.44
C GLN A 256 -27.47 -31.57 33.85
N GLY A 257 -27.56 -30.24 33.99
CA GLY A 257 -27.86 -29.58 35.25
C GLY A 257 -29.25 -29.95 35.81
N LEU A 258 -30.27 -29.99 34.95
CA LEU A 258 -31.62 -30.42 35.31
C LEU A 258 -31.66 -31.87 35.76
N GLN A 259 -31.09 -32.78 34.95
CA GLN A 259 -31.02 -34.20 35.27
C GLN A 259 -30.31 -34.45 36.61
N GLN A 260 -29.14 -33.83 36.83
CA GLN A 260 -28.40 -33.96 38.09
C GLN A 260 -29.19 -33.42 39.28
N GLY A 261 -29.92 -32.31 39.09
CA GLY A 261 -30.80 -31.72 40.10
C GLY A 261 -31.95 -32.64 40.49
N GLU A 262 -32.65 -33.22 39.52
CA GLU A 262 -33.78 -34.12 39.76
C GLU A 262 -33.33 -35.43 40.43
N VAL A 263 -32.23 -36.04 39.96
CA VAL A 263 -31.63 -37.22 40.60
C VAL A 263 -31.29 -36.92 42.06
N LEU A 264 -30.69 -35.76 42.35
CA LEU A 264 -30.38 -35.36 43.72
C LEU A 264 -31.62 -35.27 44.60
N VAL A 265 -32.74 -34.78 44.07
CA VAL A 265 -34.01 -34.70 44.79
C VAL A 265 -34.57 -36.10 45.04
N ILE A 266 -34.64 -36.97 44.02
CA ILE A 266 -35.11 -38.36 44.15
C ILE A 266 -34.31 -39.11 45.21
N LEU A 267 -32.97 -39.04 45.15
CA LEU A 267 -32.10 -39.71 46.11
C LEU A 267 -32.32 -39.18 47.53
N ARG A 268 -32.53 -37.86 47.70
CA ARG A 268 -32.89 -37.30 49.02
C ARG A 268 -34.24 -37.81 49.52
N GLN A 269 -35.24 -37.93 48.65
CA GLN A 269 -36.56 -38.46 49.03
C GLN A 269 -36.51 -39.94 49.41
N LEU A 270 -35.84 -40.76 48.60
CA LEU A 270 -35.59 -42.17 48.89
C LEU A 270 -34.88 -42.34 50.24
N ARG A 271 -33.83 -41.55 50.46
CA ARG A 271 -33.07 -41.60 51.72
C ARG A 271 -33.91 -41.21 52.93
N ARG A 272 -34.82 -40.24 52.77
CA ARG A 272 -35.72 -39.78 53.83
C ARG A 272 -36.83 -40.80 54.14
N ARG A 273 -37.39 -41.46 53.12
CA ARG A 273 -38.52 -42.39 53.27
C ARG A 273 -38.10 -43.80 53.65
N PHE A 274 -36.97 -44.28 53.14
CA PHE A 274 -36.54 -45.67 53.29
C PHE A 274 -35.15 -45.86 53.93
N GLY A 275 -34.44 -44.79 54.30
CA GLY A 275 -33.14 -44.87 54.95
C GLY A 275 -31.97 -44.99 53.98
N SER A 276 -31.01 -45.87 54.22
CA SER A 276 -29.83 -45.98 53.34
C SER A 276 -30.22 -46.55 51.96
N VAL A 277 -29.92 -45.83 50.88
CA VAL A 277 -30.07 -46.33 49.51
C VAL A 277 -28.78 -47.07 49.11
N PRO A 278 -28.85 -48.31 48.63
CA PRO A 278 -27.68 -49.05 48.14
C PRO A 278 -26.98 -48.30 46.99
N SER A 279 -25.65 -48.29 46.99
CA SER A 279 -24.83 -47.59 45.97
C SER A 279 -25.13 -48.04 44.53
N GLU A 280 -25.49 -49.30 44.33
CA GLU A 280 -25.88 -49.85 43.03
C GLU A 280 -27.18 -49.23 42.49
N LEU A 281 -28.16 -48.99 43.37
CA LEU A 281 -29.39 -48.28 43.02
C LEU A 281 -29.12 -46.81 42.72
N GLU A 282 -28.24 -46.15 43.49
CA GLU A 282 -27.87 -44.75 43.23
C GLU A 282 -27.23 -44.57 41.85
N GLU A 283 -26.33 -45.48 41.46
CA GLU A 283 -25.69 -45.47 40.14
C GLU A 283 -26.70 -45.71 39.01
N ARG A 284 -27.68 -46.60 39.20
CA ARG A 284 -28.76 -46.81 38.22
C ARG A 284 -29.62 -45.57 38.06
N ILE A 285 -30.02 -44.93 39.17
CA ILE A 285 -30.84 -43.71 39.16
C ILE A 285 -30.09 -42.55 38.48
N ARG A 286 -28.77 -42.42 38.70
CA ARG A 286 -27.93 -41.39 38.05
C ARG A 286 -27.84 -41.51 36.53
N ARG A 287 -28.11 -42.68 35.97
CA ARG A 287 -28.04 -42.94 34.52
C ARG A 287 -29.38 -42.77 33.80
N LEU A 288 -30.45 -42.52 34.53
CA LEU A 288 -31.79 -42.34 33.97
C LEU A 288 -31.86 -41.05 33.14
N SER A 289 -32.63 -41.08 32.06
CA SER A 289 -33.00 -39.86 31.33
C SER A 289 -33.91 -38.98 32.21
N ILE A 290 -34.00 -37.69 31.90
CA ILE A 290 -34.91 -36.74 32.58
C ILE A 290 -36.34 -37.30 32.63
N SER A 291 -36.86 -37.77 31.50
CA SER A 291 -38.20 -38.37 31.42
C SER A 291 -38.39 -39.61 32.32
N GLN A 292 -37.34 -40.44 32.49
CA GLN A 292 -37.38 -41.58 33.39
C GLN A 292 -37.32 -41.14 34.85
N ILE A 293 -36.57 -40.07 35.16
CA ILE A 293 -36.50 -39.51 36.51
C ILE A 293 -37.84 -38.90 36.91
N GLU A 294 -38.50 -38.17 36.01
CA GLU A 294 -39.84 -37.62 36.22
C GLU A 294 -40.87 -38.75 36.45
N ALA A 295 -40.85 -39.80 35.63
CA ALA A 295 -41.73 -40.96 35.81
C ALA A 295 -41.46 -41.71 37.13
N LEU A 296 -40.19 -41.82 37.52
CA LEU A 296 -39.80 -42.37 38.82
C LEU A 296 -40.31 -41.49 39.97
N ALA A 297 -40.28 -40.16 39.82
CA ALA A 297 -40.76 -39.22 40.83
C ALA A 297 -42.25 -39.42 41.17
N GLU A 298 -43.06 -39.66 40.14
CA GLU A 298 -44.49 -39.95 40.31
C GLU A 298 -44.70 -41.33 40.95
N ALA A 299 -44.07 -42.37 40.40
CA ALA A 299 -44.20 -43.73 40.92
C ALA A 299 -43.71 -43.87 42.37
N LEU A 300 -42.71 -43.07 42.76
CA LEU A 300 -42.16 -43.03 44.11
C LEU A 300 -43.24 -42.81 45.18
N LEU A 301 -44.32 -42.11 44.85
CA LEU A 301 -45.39 -41.79 45.79
C LEU A 301 -46.10 -43.07 46.27
N ASP A 302 -46.26 -44.06 45.40
CA ASP A 302 -46.98 -45.31 45.64
C ASP A 302 -46.11 -46.42 46.26
N PHE A 303 -44.79 -46.26 46.26
CA PHE A 303 -43.85 -47.25 46.78
C PHE A 303 -43.95 -47.41 48.31
N ARG A 304 -43.83 -48.66 48.76
CA ARG A 304 -43.91 -49.04 50.18
C ARG A 304 -42.55 -49.46 50.73
N GLU A 305 -41.66 -49.95 49.88
CA GLU A 305 -40.31 -50.38 50.25
C GLU A 305 -39.28 -50.12 49.14
N LEU A 306 -37.98 -50.25 49.47
CA LEU A 306 -36.89 -50.09 48.50
C LEU A 306 -36.93 -51.13 47.37
N GLY A 307 -37.52 -52.30 47.62
CA GLY A 307 -37.72 -53.35 46.60
C GLY A 307 -38.57 -52.88 45.43
N ASP A 308 -39.57 -52.00 45.67
CA ASP A 308 -40.43 -51.45 44.62
C ASP A 308 -39.63 -50.58 43.64
N VAL A 309 -38.64 -49.84 44.14
CA VAL A 309 -37.74 -49.02 43.31
C VAL A 309 -36.86 -49.89 42.43
N ALA A 310 -36.30 -50.96 42.99
CA ALA A 310 -35.48 -51.91 42.23
C ALA A 310 -36.29 -52.59 41.12
N ALA A 311 -37.51 -53.04 41.44
CA ALA A 311 -38.42 -53.65 40.48
C ALA A 311 -38.84 -52.67 39.38
N TRP A 312 -39.13 -51.42 39.73
CA TRP A 312 -39.47 -50.38 38.76
C TRP A 312 -38.31 -50.11 37.78
N LEU A 313 -37.08 -49.98 38.30
CA LEU A 313 -35.88 -49.80 37.49
C LEU A 313 -35.57 -50.99 36.57
N GLU A 314 -36.12 -52.17 36.81
CA GLU A 314 -36.00 -53.35 35.94
C GLU A 314 -37.06 -53.40 34.84
N HIS A 315 -38.23 -52.78 35.05
CA HIS A 315 -39.36 -52.84 34.12
C HIS A 315 -39.49 -51.58 33.26
N SER A 316 -38.94 -50.44 33.69
CA SER A 316 -39.11 -49.12 33.06
C SER A 316 -37.81 -48.52 32.50
N CYS A 317 -36.71 -49.28 32.50
CA CYS A 317 -35.40 -48.90 31.95
C CYS A 317 -34.79 -50.06 31.17
#